data_AF-A0A819AFW3-F1
#
_entry.id   AF-A0A819AFW3-F1
#
_cell.length_a   1.000
_cell.length_b   1.000
_cell.length_c   1.000
_cell.angle_alpha   90.00
_cell.angle_beta   90.00
_cell.angle_gamma   90.00
#
_symmetry.space_group_name_H-M   'P 1'
#
loop_
_entity.id
_entity.type
_entity.pdbx_description
1 polymer ?
#
loop_
_entity_poly.entity_id
_entity_poly.type
_entity_poly.pdbx_seq_one_letter_code
_entity_poly.pdbx_strand_id
1 'polypeptide(L)'
;MSSRSSGSSKNLFNATRSALIRNARELNLFSNNPFWSSTLNSSEQILSTRLFLLFLFISLSTIIIYASLIVQIHSETLEQFTLSDFESLQSHYPTTINVPCTQVSNPYHKFIKLTPIFHKVCSSPFIESQWISSLFLSNATSHHILDFRTFTFAQFQALALLCHTANQSIFDAYRAFNSTNLVTNYLFSRAEFTEITSVLIDNLQNNILANENRTARIVLMSLAQNRLISALRTNVYLRSVYGSKLFIANPRLYLEKNGTSWSKCMCPLTGDQCVHPVGAFYSWSAPEFGEPPKPDPPPRFQIPGLMTGCLPLESIRQSTLECLYQQSCINILSSQSNISP
;
A
#
# COMPACT_ATOMS: atom_id res chain seq x y z
N MET A 1 9.46 6.00 -92.78
CA MET A 1 9.66 4.70 -92.10
C MET A 1 9.31 4.94 -90.64
N SER A 2 8.26 4.41 -90.01
CA SER A 2 7.67 3.07 -90.07
C SER A 2 6.16 3.17 -89.81
N SER A 3 5.34 2.73 -90.78
CA SER A 3 3.89 2.62 -90.67
C SER A 3 3.47 1.26 -91.25
N ARG A 4 3.48 0.21 -90.43
CA ARG A 4 2.92 -1.12 -90.77
C ARG A 4 2.84 -2.00 -89.51
N SER A 5 1.78 -1.87 -88.70
CA SER A 5 1.36 -2.88 -87.72
C SER A 5 0.00 -2.54 -87.07
N SER A 6 -1.08 -2.40 -87.84
CA SER A 6 -2.43 -2.21 -87.24
C SER A 6 -3.52 -3.11 -87.84
N GLY A 7 -3.22 -3.88 -88.90
CA GLY A 7 -4.20 -4.76 -89.55
C GLY A 7 -4.20 -6.22 -89.06
N SER A 8 -3.09 -6.72 -88.53
CA SER A 8 -2.94 -8.15 -88.16
C SER A 8 -3.50 -8.47 -86.77
N SER A 9 -3.30 -7.59 -85.79
CA SER A 9 -3.78 -7.78 -84.42
C SER A 9 -5.31 -7.83 -84.32
N LYS A 10 -6.02 -6.98 -85.08
CA LYS A 10 -7.50 -6.95 -85.09
C LYS A 10 -8.11 -8.24 -85.66
N ASN A 11 -7.48 -8.85 -86.67
CA ASN A 11 -7.94 -10.09 -87.27
C ASN A 11 -7.65 -11.31 -86.39
N LEU A 12 -6.50 -11.33 -85.71
CA LEU A 12 -6.17 -12.37 -84.75
C LEU A 12 -7.10 -12.33 -83.53
N PHE A 13 -7.40 -11.13 -83.01
CA PHE A 13 -8.31 -10.95 -81.87
C PHE A 13 -9.76 -11.33 -82.21
N ASN A 14 -10.21 -11.05 -83.44
CA ASN A 14 -11.54 -11.45 -83.90
C ASN A 14 -11.65 -12.97 -84.16
N ALA A 15 -10.58 -13.61 -84.63
CA ALA A 15 -10.52 -15.06 -84.84
C ALA A 15 -10.45 -15.84 -83.52
N THR A 16 -9.68 -15.36 -82.53
CA THR A 16 -9.64 -15.98 -81.20
C THR A 16 -10.95 -15.76 -80.46
N ARG A 17 -11.57 -14.58 -80.56
CA ARG A 17 -12.90 -14.29 -80.00
C ARG A 17 -13.98 -15.18 -80.60
N SER A 18 -13.99 -15.38 -81.91
CA SER A 18 -15.00 -16.23 -82.56
C SER A 18 -14.82 -17.73 -82.22
N ALA A 19 -13.58 -18.20 -82.09
CA ALA A 19 -13.29 -19.55 -81.61
C ALA A 19 -13.69 -19.76 -80.13
N LEU A 20 -13.43 -18.77 -79.26
CA LEU A 20 -13.84 -18.78 -77.86
C LEU A 20 -15.37 -18.77 -77.70
N ILE A 21 -16.08 -17.95 -78.49
CA ILE A 21 -17.55 -17.88 -78.44
C ILE A 21 -18.18 -19.19 -78.92
N ARG A 22 -17.60 -19.84 -79.93
CA ARG A 22 -18.06 -21.16 -80.41
C ARG A 22 -17.83 -22.24 -79.34
N ASN A 23 -16.62 -22.32 -78.79
CA ASN A 23 -16.30 -23.28 -77.73
C ASN A 23 -17.14 -23.04 -76.47
N ALA A 24 -17.43 -21.78 -76.11
CA ALA A 24 -18.30 -21.45 -74.99
C ALA A 24 -19.79 -21.80 -75.24
N ARG A 25 -20.23 -21.86 -76.50
CA ARG A 25 -21.60 -22.26 -76.88
C ARG A 25 -21.80 -23.78 -76.86
N GLU A 26 -20.74 -24.54 -77.11
CA GLU A 26 -20.73 -26.01 -77.15
C GLU A 26 -20.27 -26.64 -75.83
N LEU A 27 -19.84 -25.83 -74.85
CA LEU A 27 -19.40 -26.30 -73.55
C LEU A 27 -20.57 -26.89 -72.76
N ASN A 28 -20.48 -28.18 -72.48
CA ASN A 28 -21.40 -28.92 -71.62
C ASN A 28 -20.60 -29.68 -70.55
N LEU A 29 -20.63 -29.20 -69.31
CA LEU A 29 -19.88 -29.80 -68.20
C LEU A 29 -20.52 -31.10 -67.68
N PHE A 30 -21.76 -31.41 -68.11
CA PHE A 30 -22.54 -32.55 -67.61
C PHE A 30 -22.68 -33.70 -68.63
N SER A 31 -22.08 -33.59 -69.82
CA SER A 31 -22.29 -34.54 -70.93
C SER A 31 -21.89 -35.99 -70.61
N ASN A 32 -20.92 -36.18 -69.72
CA ASN A 32 -20.32 -37.49 -69.42
C ASN A 32 -20.61 -37.97 -67.98
N ASN A 33 -21.57 -37.34 -67.29
CA ASN A 33 -21.91 -37.76 -65.93
C ASN A 33 -23.01 -38.84 -65.97
N PRO A 34 -22.74 -40.07 -65.53
CA PRO A 34 -23.66 -41.21 -65.67
C PRO A 34 -25.00 -41.02 -64.95
N PHE A 35 -25.04 -40.14 -63.94
CA PHE A 35 -26.26 -39.82 -63.20
C PHE A 35 -27.15 -38.82 -63.96
N TRP A 36 -26.55 -37.76 -64.53
CA TRP A 36 -27.29 -36.67 -65.19
C TRP A 36 -27.57 -36.93 -66.68
N SER A 37 -26.75 -37.75 -67.34
CA SER A 37 -26.90 -38.07 -68.76
C SER A 37 -28.13 -38.94 -69.06
N SER A 38 -28.64 -39.66 -68.06
CA SER A 38 -29.83 -40.53 -68.18
C SER A 38 -31.15 -39.80 -67.89
N THR A 39 -31.08 -38.62 -67.26
CA THR A 39 -32.25 -37.87 -66.78
C THR A 39 -32.48 -36.53 -67.47
N LEU A 40 -31.42 -35.89 -67.97
CA LEU A 40 -31.50 -34.57 -68.62
C LEU A 40 -31.20 -34.66 -70.11
N ASN A 41 -32.02 -33.98 -70.91
CA ASN A 41 -31.79 -33.82 -72.34
C ASN A 41 -30.56 -32.94 -72.61
N SER A 42 -29.93 -33.09 -73.78
CA SER A 42 -28.71 -32.34 -74.15
C SER A 42 -28.86 -30.81 -74.01
N SER A 43 -30.06 -30.27 -74.32
CA SER A 43 -30.38 -28.85 -74.12
C SER A 43 -30.41 -28.43 -72.65
N GLU A 44 -30.91 -29.29 -71.76
CA GLU A 44 -30.99 -29.04 -70.31
C GLU A 44 -29.62 -29.12 -69.64
N GLN A 45 -28.73 -29.99 -70.14
CA GLN A 45 -27.35 -30.08 -69.69
C GLN A 45 -26.54 -28.82 -70.07
N ILE A 46 -26.74 -28.29 -71.29
CA ILE A 46 -26.13 -27.03 -71.72
C ILE A 46 -26.68 -25.85 -70.88
N LEU A 47 -27.99 -25.81 -70.62
CA LEU A 47 -28.61 -24.78 -69.77
C LEU A 47 -28.07 -24.83 -68.33
N SER A 48 -27.97 -26.02 -67.75
CA SER A 48 -27.42 -26.24 -66.41
C SER A 48 -25.95 -25.85 -66.33
N THR A 49 -25.17 -26.12 -67.38
CA THR A 49 -23.77 -25.65 -67.50
C THR A 49 -23.68 -24.14 -67.44
N ARG A 50 -24.57 -23.42 -68.15
CA ARG A 50 -24.61 -21.95 -68.14
C ARG A 50 -25.00 -21.39 -66.78
N LEU A 51 -26.02 -21.97 -66.13
CA LEU A 51 -26.44 -21.56 -64.79
C LEU A 51 -25.34 -21.82 -63.75
N PHE A 52 -24.67 -22.97 -63.82
CA PHE A 52 -23.54 -23.29 -62.95
C PHE A 52 -22.40 -22.29 -63.10
N LEU A 53 -21.98 -22.00 -64.33
CA LEU A 53 -20.92 -21.02 -64.59
C LEU A 53 -21.32 -19.60 -64.16
N LEU A 54 -22.60 -19.23 -64.31
CA LEU A 54 -23.12 -17.95 -63.84
C LEU A 54 -23.08 -17.87 -62.31
N PHE A 55 -23.54 -18.90 -61.59
CA PHE A 55 -23.47 -18.94 -60.12
C PHE A 55 -22.03 -18.99 -59.61
N LEU A 56 -21.15 -19.72 -60.29
CA LEU A 56 -19.72 -19.76 -59.99
C LEU A 56 -19.07 -18.40 -60.17
N PHE A 57 -19.42 -17.68 -61.24
CA PHE A 57 -18.93 -16.33 -61.46
C PHE A 57 -19.44 -15.35 -60.39
N ILE A 58 -20.71 -15.46 -60.00
CA ILE A 58 -21.30 -14.65 -58.92
C ILE A 58 -20.59 -14.95 -57.60
N SER A 59 -20.38 -16.22 -57.24
CA SER A 59 -19.73 -16.59 -55.97
C SER A 59 -18.26 -16.17 -55.91
N LEU A 60 -17.53 -16.30 -57.01
CA LEU A 60 -16.16 -15.80 -57.10
C LEU A 60 -16.13 -14.26 -56.99
N SER A 61 -17.07 -13.57 -57.63
CA SER A 61 -17.17 -12.11 -57.56
C SER A 61 -17.49 -11.63 -56.15
N THR A 62 -18.38 -12.30 -55.41
CA THR A 62 -18.69 -11.93 -54.02
C THR A 62 -17.49 -12.16 -53.11
N ILE A 63 -16.72 -13.23 -53.30
CA ILE A 63 -15.48 -13.47 -52.54
C ILE A 63 -14.45 -12.37 -52.81
N ILE A 64 -14.26 -11.97 -54.08
CA ILE A 64 -13.31 -10.89 -54.44
C ILE A 64 -13.75 -9.56 -53.83
N ILE A 65 -15.03 -9.22 -53.92
CA ILE A 65 -15.58 -8.00 -53.32
C ILE A 65 -15.38 -8.03 -51.81
N TYR A 66 -15.72 -9.14 -51.15
CA TYR A 66 -15.52 -9.29 -49.70
C TYR A 66 -14.05 -9.15 -49.30
N ALA A 67 -13.14 -9.81 -50.02
CA ALA A 67 -11.70 -9.69 -49.78
C ALA A 67 -11.18 -8.26 -50.00
N SER A 68 -11.75 -7.51 -50.95
CA SER A 68 -11.38 -6.11 -51.20
C SER A 68 -11.95 -5.13 -50.17
N LEU A 69 -13.05 -5.49 -49.52
CA LEU A 69 -13.69 -4.69 -48.47
C LEU A 69 -13.13 -4.96 -47.07
N ILE A 70 -12.28 -5.98 -46.91
CA ILE A 70 -11.55 -6.20 -45.67
C ILE A 70 -10.64 -4.99 -45.43
N VAL A 71 -10.92 -4.27 -44.34
CA VAL A 71 -10.09 -3.17 -43.87
C VAL A 71 -8.73 -3.74 -43.51
N GLN A 72 -7.70 -3.32 -44.24
CA GLN A 72 -6.32 -3.65 -43.90
C GLN A 72 -5.87 -2.74 -42.77
N ILE A 73 -5.58 -3.34 -41.61
CA ILE A 73 -4.95 -2.65 -40.49
C ILE A 73 -3.47 -2.53 -40.84
N HIS A 74 -2.98 -1.30 -41.03
CA HIS A 74 -1.56 -1.03 -41.23
C HIS A 74 -0.92 -0.62 -39.91
N SER A 75 0.22 -1.23 -39.58
CA SER A 75 1.03 -0.85 -38.42
C SER A 75 2.10 0.14 -38.85
N GLU A 76 2.00 1.38 -38.39
CA GLU A 76 3.07 2.36 -38.55
C GLU A 76 3.91 2.44 -37.28
N THR A 77 5.23 2.29 -37.42
CA THR A 77 6.17 2.40 -36.31
C THR A 77 6.87 3.76 -36.37
N LEU A 78 6.67 4.58 -35.35
CA LEU A 78 7.38 5.85 -35.17
C LEU A 78 8.57 5.62 -34.22
N GLU A 79 9.80 5.84 -34.70
CA GLU A 79 11.02 5.54 -33.91
C GLU A 79 11.28 6.54 -32.78
N GLN A 80 10.80 7.78 -32.91
CA GLN A 80 10.96 8.82 -31.90
C GLN A 80 9.70 9.68 -31.85
N PHE A 81 9.12 9.80 -30.66
CA PHE A 81 8.00 10.70 -30.40
C PHE A 81 8.16 11.29 -28.99
N THR A 82 7.68 12.51 -28.82
CA THR A 82 7.72 13.22 -27.54
C THR A 82 6.59 12.76 -26.62
N LEU A 83 6.65 13.10 -25.33
CA LEU A 83 5.55 12.81 -24.40
C LEU A 83 4.23 13.46 -24.85
N SER A 84 4.28 14.66 -25.43
CA SER A 84 3.10 15.33 -25.97
C SER A 84 2.51 14.62 -27.18
N ASP A 85 3.35 14.03 -28.03
CA ASP A 85 2.88 13.24 -29.18
C ASP A 85 2.17 11.98 -28.69
N PHE A 86 2.73 11.30 -27.69
CA PHE A 86 2.09 10.15 -27.05
C PHE A 86 0.74 10.51 -26.44
N GLU A 87 0.66 11.60 -25.67
CA GLU A 87 -0.59 12.03 -25.06
C GLU A 87 -1.67 12.36 -26.11
N SER A 88 -1.28 12.98 -27.23
CA SER A 88 -2.17 13.25 -28.36
C SER A 88 -2.67 11.97 -29.03
N LEU A 89 -1.76 11.03 -29.31
CA LEU A 89 -2.08 9.76 -29.95
C LEU A 89 -2.92 8.85 -29.04
N GLN A 90 -2.62 8.82 -27.74
CA GLN A 90 -3.40 8.09 -26.73
C GLN A 90 -4.84 8.62 -26.66
N SER A 91 -5.03 9.94 -26.80
CA SER A 91 -6.36 10.54 -26.84
C SER A 91 -7.16 10.12 -28.08
N HIS A 92 -6.50 9.89 -29.21
CA HIS A 92 -7.16 9.49 -30.47
C HIS A 92 -7.34 7.97 -30.60
N TYR A 93 -6.42 7.19 -30.02
CA TYR A 93 -6.32 5.74 -30.20
C TYR A 93 -6.12 4.99 -28.88
N PRO A 94 -7.03 5.13 -27.89
CA PRO A 94 -6.79 4.70 -26.51
C PRO A 94 -6.62 3.18 -26.34
N THR A 95 -7.20 2.36 -27.21
CA THR A 95 -7.19 0.89 -27.09
C THR A 95 -6.20 0.20 -28.02
N THR A 96 -5.60 0.92 -28.98
CA THR A 96 -4.79 0.34 -30.05
C THR A 96 -3.34 0.84 -30.05
N ILE A 97 -3.05 1.92 -29.34
CA ILE A 97 -1.68 2.40 -29.19
C ILE A 97 -0.91 1.53 -28.20
N ASN A 98 0.21 0.97 -28.65
CA ASN A 98 1.13 0.21 -27.81
C ASN A 98 2.52 0.78 -27.99
N VAL A 99 3.06 1.37 -26.92
CA VAL A 99 4.41 1.91 -26.89
C VAL A 99 5.29 0.96 -26.09
N PRO A 100 6.13 0.13 -26.72
CA PRO A 100 7.07 -0.72 -26.00
C PRO A 100 8.19 0.11 -25.37
N CYS A 101 8.55 -0.23 -24.13
CA CYS A 101 9.67 0.40 -23.43
C CYS A 101 11.01 -0.15 -23.91
N THR A 102 11.99 0.72 -24.13
CA THR A 102 13.39 0.32 -24.37
C THR A 102 14.06 -0.21 -23.09
N GLN A 103 13.67 0.35 -21.94
CA GLN A 103 14.10 -0.07 -20.62
C GLN A 103 12.89 -0.54 -19.80
N VAL A 104 12.85 -1.85 -19.49
CA VAL A 104 11.72 -2.46 -18.77
C VAL A 104 11.75 -2.28 -17.27
N SER A 105 12.88 -1.88 -16.69
CA SER A 105 13.09 -1.80 -15.25
C SER A 105 13.61 -0.43 -14.87
N ASN A 106 12.82 0.33 -14.12
CA ASN A 106 13.14 1.71 -13.75
C ASN A 106 13.12 1.87 -12.23
N PRO A 107 14.24 2.26 -11.58
CA PRO A 107 14.27 2.41 -10.14
C PRO A 107 13.38 3.56 -9.68
N TYR A 108 12.66 3.36 -8.56
CA TYR A 108 11.68 4.33 -8.04
C TYR A 108 12.28 5.72 -7.79
N HIS A 109 13.53 5.77 -7.34
CA HIS A 109 14.23 7.02 -7.03
C HIS A 109 14.42 7.95 -8.25
N LYS A 110 14.24 7.46 -9.49
CA LYS A 110 14.35 8.30 -10.70
C LYS A 110 13.11 9.16 -10.93
N PHE A 111 11.95 8.76 -10.42
CA PHE A 111 10.68 9.42 -10.73
C PHE A 111 9.87 9.79 -9.48
N ILE A 112 10.22 9.27 -8.30
CA ILE A 112 9.62 9.65 -7.01
C ILE A 112 10.72 10.17 -6.09
N LYS A 113 10.53 11.38 -5.55
CA LYS A 113 11.37 11.97 -4.51
C LYS A 113 10.60 12.06 -3.21
N LEU A 114 11.04 11.30 -2.21
CA LEU A 114 10.47 11.32 -0.86
C LEU A 114 11.35 12.16 0.07
N THR A 115 10.74 13.01 0.89
CA THR A 115 11.41 13.83 1.91
C THR A 115 10.70 13.63 3.25
N PRO A 116 11.22 12.76 4.14
CA PRO A 116 10.58 12.49 5.41
C PRO A 116 10.66 13.71 6.35
N ILE A 117 9.58 13.97 7.08
CA ILE A 117 9.52 15.00 8.11
C ILE A 117 9.12 14.30 9.41
N PHE A 118 9.98 14.40 10.42
CA PHE A 118 9.74 13.81 11.73
C PHE A 118 9.01 14.79 12.64
N HIS A 119 8.30 14.23 13.62
CA HIS A 119 7.65 15.03 14.65
C HIS A 119 8.68 15.85 15.45
N LYS A 120 8.37 17.12 15.74
CA LYS A 120 9.31 18.06 16.38
C LYS A 120 9.87 17.58 17.72
N VAL A 121 9.12 16.74 18.43
CA VAL A 121 9.58 16.13 19.70
C VAL A 121 10.83 15.29 19.51
N CYS A 122 11.01 14.64 18.36
CA CYS A 122 12.14 13.78 18.06
C CYS A 122 13.42 14.54 17.70
N SER A 123 13.36 15.87 17.64
CA SER A 123 14.51 16.76 17.52
C SER A 123 14.55 17.77 18.66
N SER A 124 13.85 17.50 19.76
CA SER A 124 13.77 18.38 20.92
C SER A 124 14.71 17.92 22.03
N PRO A 125 15.03 18.80 23.01
CA PRO A 125 15.83 18.40 24.17
C PRO A 125 15.19 17.27 25.01
N PHE A 126 13.89 17.01 24.85
CA PHE A 126 13.17 16.02 25.66
C PHE A 126 13.59 14.56 25.41
N ILE A 127 14.25 14.28 24.28
CA ILE A 127 14.79 12.95 23.98
C ILE A 127 16.27 12.82 24.33
N GLU A 128 16.90 13.90 24.80
CA GLU A 128 18.32 13.90 25.14
C GLU A 128 18.57 13.33 26.53
N SER A 129 19.75 12.72 26.71
CA SER A 129 20.13 12.09 27.97
C SER A 129 20.15 13.08 29.14
N GLN A 130 20.49 14.34 28.90
CA GLN A 130 20.53 15.37 29.94
C GLN A 130 19.13 15.59 30.53
N TRP A 131 18.12 15.84 29.69
CA TRP A 131 16.74 15.99 30.14
C TRP A 131 16.25 14.74 30.85
N ILE A 132 16.41 13.57 30.21
CA ILE A 132 15.96 12.29 30.76
C ILE A 132 16.58 12.06 32.14
N SER A 133 17.89 12.26 32.29
CA SER A 133 18.59 12.07 33.56
C SER A 133 18.11 13.01 34.67
N SER A 134 17.70 14.23 34.32
CA SER A 134 17.17 15.21 35.30
C SER A 134 15.83 14.78 35.91
N LEU A 135 15.10 13.88 35.25
CA LEU A 135 13.83 13.32 35.73
C LEU A 135 14.02 12.08 36.61
N PHE A 136 15.25 11.57 36.74
CA PHE A 136 15.52 10.38 37.53
C PHE A 136 15.40 10.68 39.03
N LEU A 137 14.62 9.86 39.73
CA LEU A 137 14.44 9.93 41.16
C LEU A 137 14.70 8.56 41.80
N SER A 138 15.66 8.48 42.73
CA SER A 138 16.10 7.22 43.33
C SER A 138 14.99 6.53 44.15
N ASN A 139 14.10 7.31 44.78
CA ASN A 139 12.93 6.83 45.51
C ASN A 139 11.63 6.90 44.66
N ALA A 140 11.71 6.97 43.33
CA ALA A 140 10.56 7.03 42.43
C ALA A 140 9.49 5.96 42.76
N THR A 141 9.93 4.74 43.07
CA THR A 141 9.01 3.64 43.40
C THR A 141 8.30 3.76 44.76
N SER A 142 8.66 4.74 45.58
CA SER A 142 7.97 5.08 46.83
C SER A 142 6.82 6.05 46.62
N HIS A 143 6.74 6.71 45.45
CA HIS A 143 5.64 7.60 45.10
C HIS A 143 4.42 6.83 44.61
N HIS A 144 3.29 7.54 44.53
CA HIS A 144 2.08 7.01 43.94
C HIS A 144 2.32 6.60 42.48
N ILE A 145 1.70 5.51 42.02
CA ILE A 145 1.98 4.96 40.69
C ILE A 145 1.53 5.90 39.55
N LEU A 146 0.48 6.68 39.80
CA LEU A 146 0.01 7.72 38.88
C LEU A 146 0.80 9.04 39.00
N ASP A 147 1.72 9.13 39.96
CA ASP A 147 2.56 10.32 40.13
C ASP A 147 3.59 10.41 39.01
N PHE A 148 3.69 11.59 38.38
CA PHE A 148 4.61 11.83 37.29
C PHE A 148 6.07 11.52 37.67
N ARG A 149 6.47 11.74 38.92
CA ARG A 149 7.83 11.45 39.42
C ARG A 149 8.16 9.96 39.41
N THR A 150 7.15 9.09 39.45
CA THR A 150 7.34 7.64 39.44
C THR A 150 7.80 7.12 38.09
N PHE A 151 7.26 7.67 36.99
CA PHE A 151 7.37 7.03 35.67
C PHE A 151 7.92 7.92 34.56
N THR A 152 7.94 9.25 34.70
CA THR A 152 8.31 10.17 33.60
C THR A 152 9.70 9.88 33.05
N PHE A 153 10.69 9.61 33.91
CA PHE A 153 12.02 9.15 33.49
C PHE A 153 11.96 8.04 32.42
N ALA A 154 11.23 6.95 32.70
CA ALA A 154 11.15 5.83 31.77
C ALA A 154 10.28 6.13 30.53
N GLN A 155 9.31 7.04 30.64
CA GLN A 155 8.54 7.48 29.48
C GLN A 155 9.37 8.30 28.50
N PHE A 156 10.18 9.24 28.97
CA PHE A 156 11.06 9.99 28.06
C PHE A 156 12.18 9.09 27.49
N GLN A 157 12.62 8.06 28.22
CA GLN A 157 13.44 6.99 27.63
C GLN A 157 12.70 6.24 26.51
N ALA A 158 11.44 5.86 26.74
CA ALA A 158 10.63 5.20 25.72
C ALA A 158 10.35 6.13 24.51
N LEU A 159 10.14 7.42 24.74
CA LEU A 159 9.97 8.43 23.70
C LEU A 159 11.24 8.57 22.85
N ALA A 160 12.41 8.66 23.48
CA ALA A 160 13.69 8.71 22.78
C ALA A 160 13.90 7.45 21.93
N LEU A 161 13.59 6.27 22.48
CA LEU A 161 13.65 5.02 21.75
C LEU A 161 12.68 5.00 20.57
N LEU A 162 11.43 5.43 20.74
CA LEU A 162 10.44 5.52 19.67
C LEU A 162 10.89 6.46 18.54
N CYS A 163 11.44 7.62 18.90
CA CYS A 163 11.98 8.56 17.92
C CYS A 163 13.15 7.96 17.15
N HIS A 164 14.05 7.24 17.84
CA HIS A 164 15.16 6.54 17.21
C HIS A 164 14.69 5.43 16.26
N THR A 165 13.77 4.56 16.71
CA THR A 165 13.25 3.46 15.89
C THR A 165 12.44 3.97 14.71
N ALA A 166 11.59 5.00 14.90
CA ALA A 166 10.84 5.61 13.80
C ALA A 166 11.78 6.18 12.72
N ASN A 167 12.87 6.84 13.15
CA ASN A 167 13.87 7.36 12.23
C ASN A 167 14.55 6.24 11.43
N GLN A 168 15.00 5.20 12.13
CA GLN A 168 15.64 4.05 11.51
C GLN A 168 14.70 3.35 10.53
N SER A 169 13.45 3.09 10.93
CA SER A 169 12.45 2.42 10.10
C SER A 169 12.10 3.20 8.84
N ILE A 170 12.00 4.53 8.93
CA ILE A 170 11.79 5.38 7.75
C ILE A 170 13.01 5.34 6.81
N PHE A 171 14.24 5.40 7.34
CA PHE A 171 15.44 5.33 6.51
C PHE A 171 15.61 3.96 5.85
N ASP A 172 15.30 2.88 6.56
CA ASP A 172 15.35 1.52 6.02
C ASP A 172 14.32 1.32 4.92
N ALA A 173 13.08 1.79 5.15
CA ALA A 173 12.03 1.76 4.14
C ALA A 173 12.37 2.63 2.93
N TYR A 174 12.97 3.81 3.15
CA TYR A 174 13.44 4.70 2.07
C TYR A 174 14.54 4.05 1.22
N ARG A 175 15.53 3.40 1.85
CA ARG A 175 16.59 2.68 1.13
C ARG A 175 16.00 1.54 0.30
N ALA A 176 15.09 0.75 0.89
CA ALA A 176 14.41 -0.33 0.19
C ALA A 176 13.61 0.21 -1.01
N PHE A 177 12.81 1.26 -0.79
CA PHE A 177 12.03 1.92 -1.83
C PHE A 177 12.90 2.40 -2.99
N ASN A 178 13.99 3.10 -2.70
CA ASN A 178 14.91 3.58 -3.73
C ASN A 178 15.58 2.44 -4.51
N SER A 179 15.87 1.31 -3.86
CA SER A 179 16.45 0.14 -4.53
C SER A 179 15.43 -0.69 -5.33
N THR A 180 14.14 -0.40 -5.18
CA THR A 180 13.07 -1.14 -5.86
C THR A 180 12.83 -0.56 -7.25
N ASN A 181 12.57 -1.44 -8.22
CA ASN A 181 12.32 -1.08 -9.61
C ASN A 181 10.85 -1.24 -9.99
N LEU A 182 10.34 -0.30 -10.78
CA LEU A 182 9.10 -0.44 -11.52
C LEU A 182 9.38 -1.24 -12.78
N VAL A 183 8.71 -2.38 -12.92
CA VAL A 183 8.83 -3.24 -14.09
C VAL A 183 7.63 -3.01 -15.00
N THR A 184 7.89 -2.54 -16.22
CA THR A 184 6.85 -2.36 -17.24
C THR A 184 7.41 -2.61 -18.64
N ASN A 185 6.60 -3.25 -19.48
CA ASN A 185 6.93 -3.49 -20.87
C ASN A 185 6.42 -2.40 -21.81
N TYR A 186 5.49 -1.57 -21.32
CA TYR A 186 4.83 -0.53 -22.10
C TYR A 186 4.81 0.81 -21.37
N LEU A 187 4.75 1.90 -22.12
CA LEU A 187 4.62 3.24 -21.55
C LEU A 187 3.24 3.41 -20.91
N PHE A 188 3.21 3.95 -19.70
CA PHE A 188 1.97 4.28 -19.02
C PHE A 188 1.40 5.61 -19.52
N SER A 189 0.07 5.68 -19.59
CA SER A 189 -0.62 6.96 -19.64
C SER A 189 -0.38 7.75 -18.35
N ARG A 190 -0.62 9.06 -18.40
CA ARG A 190 -0.49 9.94 -17.23
C ARG A 190 -1.39 9.50 -16.07
N ALA A 191 -2.59 9.00 -16.37
CA ALA A 191 -3.53 8.52 -15.36
C ALA A 191 -3.00 7.25 -14.67
N GLU A 192 -2.58 6.25 -15.45
CA GLU A 192 -1.99 5.00 -14.92
C GLU A 192 -0.72 5.26 -14.10
N PHE A 193 0.16 6.14 -14.59
CA PHE A 193 1.37 6.50 -13.87
C PHE A 193 1.06 7.15 -12.52
N THR A 194 0.04 8.02 -12.47
CA THR A 194 -0.40 8.67 -11.23
C THR A 194 -1.00 7.65 -10.26
N GLU A 195 -1.84 6.73 -10.74
CA GLU A 195 -2.44 5.67 -9.94
C GLU A 195 -1.38 4.73 -9.36
N ILE A 196 -0.46 4.24 -10.20
CA ILE A 196 0.66 3.39 -9.75
C ILE A 196 1.50 4.13 -8.71
N THR A 197 1.82 5.40 -8.93
CA THR A 197 2.60 6.20 -7.98
C THR A 197 1.88 6.34 -6.63
N SER A 198 0.57 6.58 -6.62
CA SER A 198 -0.22 6.62 -5.39
C SER A 198 -0.14 5.28 -4.65
N VAL A 199 -0.39 4.18 -5.35
CA VAL A 199 -0.35 2.82 -4.78
C VAL A 199 1.03 2.50 -4.20
N LEU A 200 2.12 2.91 -4.86
CA LEU A 200 3.47 2.72 -4.35
C LEU A 200 3.72 3.48 -3.04
N ILE A 201 3.25 4.73 -2.95
CA ILE A 201 3.37 5.56 -1.75
C ILE A 201 2.49 5.01 -0.61
N ASP A 202 1.25 4.63 -0.92
CA ASP A 202 0.32 4.06 0.05
C ASP A 202 0.86 2.75 0.62
N ASN A 203 1.40 1.88 -0.24
CA ASN A 203 2.04 0.63 0.20
C ASN A 203 3.25 0.91 1.09
N LEU A 204 4.08 1.90 0.76
CA LEU A 204 5.22 2.28 1.60
C LEU A 204 4.74 2.71 3.00
N GLN A 205 3.76 3.61 3.08
CA GLN A 205 3.22 4.10 4.35
C GLN A 205 2.59 2.98 5.17
N ASN A 206 1.74 2.16 4.55
CA ASN A 206 1.04 1.07 5.23
C ASN A 206 2.01 0.00 5.73
N ASN A 207 3.05 -0.33 4.96
CA ASN A 207 4.06 -1.30 5.38
C ASN A 207 4.88 -0.80 6.59
N ILE A 208 5.26 0.48 6.60
CA ILE A 208 5.95 1.08 7.76
C ILE A 208 5.05 0.99 9.00
N LEU A 209 3.80 1.45 8.91
CA LEU A 209 2.86 1.44 10.03
C LEU A 209 2.56 0.03 10.53
N ALA A 210 2.35 -0.92 9.61
CA ALA A 210 2.09 -2.31 9.94
C ALA A 210 3.29 -2.96 10.64
N ASN A 211 4.51 -2.70 10.17
CA ASN A 211 5.72 -3.26 10.77
C ASN A 211 5.99 -2.70 12.16
N GLU A 212 5.82 -1.40 12.36
CA GLU A 212 5.96 -0.75 13.68
C GLU A 212 4.93 -1.28 14.68
N ASN A 213 3.66 -1.33 14.28
CA ASN A 213 2.59 -1.85 15.15
C ASN A 213 2.79 -3.33 15.47
N ARG A 214 3.24 -4.14 14.49
CA ARG A 214 3.56 -5.55 14.72
C ARG A 214 4.71 -5.69 15.72
N THR A 215 5.77 -4.92 15.57
CA THR A 215 6.95 -4.97 16.46
C THR A 215 6.58 -4.57 17.87
N ALA A 216 5.88 -3.44 18.04
CA ALA A 216 5.40 -3.00 19.35
C ALA A 216 4.49 -4.05 20.01
N ARG A 217 3.55 -4.64 19.26
CA ARG A 217 2.65 -5.66 19.78
C ARG A 217 3.39 -6.93 20.21
N ILE A 218 4.38 -7.38 19.43
CA ILE A 218 5.21 -8.53 19.81
C ILE A 218 5.94 -8.24 21.12
N VAL A 219 6.58 -7.08 21.25
CA VAL A 219 7.28 -6.68 22.47
C VAL A 219 6.33 -6.66 23.67
N LEU A 220 5.17 -6.03 23.54
CA LEU A 220 4.17 -5.96 24.61
C LEU A 220 3.64 -7.35 25.01
N MET A 221 3.33 -8.21 24.02
CA MET A 221 2.90 -9.59 24.26
C MET A 221 3.98 -10.41 24.96
N SER A 222 5.25 -10.29 24.54
CA SER A 222 6.37 -10.96 25.18
C SER A 222 6.56 -10.50 26.62
N LEU A 223 6.43 -9.20 26.91
CA LEU A 223 6.50 -8.67 28.28
C LEU A 223 5.37 -9.22 29.17
N ALA A 224 4.14 -9.25 28.65
CA ALA A 224 2.98 -9.73 29.39
C ALA A 224 3.02 -11.25 29.65
N GLN A 225 3.29 -12.06 28.61
CA GLN A 225 3.29 -13.52 28.71
C GLN A 225 4.44 -14.06 29.57
N ASN A 226 5.62 -13.45 29.47
CA ASN A 226 6.76 -13.82 30.31
C ASN A 226 6.70 -13.17 31.71
N ARG A 227 5.67 -12.36 31.99
CA ARG A 227 5.49 -11.64 33.26
C ARG A 227 6.73 -10.85 33.67
N LEU A 228 7.39 -10.23 32.69
CA LEU A 228 8.62 -9.47 32.91
C LEU A 228 8.32 -8.25 33.77
N ILE A 229 9.03 -8.10 34.89
CA ILE A 229 8.83 -7.01 35.84
C ILE A 229 9.54 -5.76 35.31
N SER A 230 8.79 -4.67 35.13
CA SER A 230 9.39 -3.36 34.80
C SER A 230 10.27 -2.89 35.95
N ALA A 231 11.38 -2.22 35.64
CA ALA A 231 12.31 -1.72 36.66
C ALA A 231 11.62 -0.77 37.67
N LEU A 232 10.65 0.02 37.20
CA LEU A 232 9.85 0.93 38.02
C LEU A 232 8.66 0.27 38.70
N ARG A 233 8.46 -1.04 38.52
CA ARG A 233 7.37 -1.82 39.15
C ARG A 233 5.98 -1.27 38.79
N THR A 234 5.82 -0.74 37.58
CA THR A 234 4.56 -0.18 37.09
C THR A 234 3.55 -1.25 36.69
N ASN A 235 4.02 -2.46 36.41
CA ASN A 235 3.18 -3.62 36.06
C ASN A 235 3.06 -4.67 37.18
N VAL A 236 3.89 -4.61 38.22
CA VAL A 236 3.92 -5.57 39.34
C VAL A 236 4.23 -4.83 40.64
N TYR A 237 3.56 -5.17 41.74
CA TYR A 237 3.97 -4.74 43.07
C TYR A 237 4.53 -5.92 43.88
N LEU A 238 5.50 -5.62 44.76
CA LEU A 238 6.12 -6.62 45.61
C LEU A 238 5.54 -6.54 47.02
N ARG A 239 5.05 -7.67 47.54
CA ARG A 239 4.56 -7.79 48.92
C ARG A 239 5.54 -8.63 49.74
N SER A 240 6.04 -8.09 50.85
CA SER A 240 6.82 -8.87 51.81
C SER A 240 5.91 -9.86 52.53
N VAL A 241 6.37 -11.10 52.70
CA VAL A 241 5.69 -12.08 53.55
C VAL A 241 6.15 -11.86 55.00
N TYR A 242 5.20 -11.59 55.89
CA TYR A 242 5.46 -11.27 57.29
C TYR A 242 6.34 -12.35 57.97
N GLY A 243 7.39 -11.92 58.67
CA GLY A 243 8.33 -12.82 59.34
C GLY A 243 9.28 -13.58 58.42
N SER A 244 9.37 -13.24 57.12
CA SER A 244 10.30 -13.88 56.17
C SER A 244 11.03 -12.86 55.30
N LYS A 245 12.12 -13.29 54.66
CA LYS A 245 12.83 -12.51 53.61
C LYS A 245 12.23 -12.70 52.22
N LEU A 246 11.07 -13.34 52.11
CA LEU A 246 10.43 -13.65 50.83
C LEU A 246 9.53 -12.50 50.37
N PHE A 247 9.57 -12.23 49.07
CA PHE A 247 8.69 -11.27 48.41
C PHE A 247 7.80 -12.00 47.40
N ILE A 248 6.50 -11.66 47.40
CA ILE A 248 5.53 -12.13 46.41
C ILE A 248 5.32 -11.02 45.40
N ALA A 249 5.56 -11.33 44.13
CA ALA A 249 5.25 -10.47 43.01
C ALA A 249 3.77 -10.64 42.62
N ASN A 250 3.00 -9.57 42.76
CA ASN A 250 1.59 -9.54 42.38
C ASN A 250 1.36 -8.58 41.21
N PRO A 251 0.44 -8.91 40.28
CA PRO A 251 0.02 -7.98 39.23
C PRO A 251 -0.37 -6.61 39.81
N ARG A 252 0.08 -5.53 39.17
CA ARG A 252 -0.39 -4.20 39.54
C ARG A 252 -1.85 -4.02 39.12
N LEU A 253 -2.60 -3.38 40.00
CA LEU A 253 -4.00 -2.99 39.83
C LEU A 253 -4.06 -1.47 39.75
N TYR A 254 -4.67 -0.95 38.70
CA TYR A 254 -5.08 0.44 38.60
C TYR A 254 -6.59 0.50 38.83
N LEU A 255 -7.03 1.42 39.68
CA LEU A 255 -8.43 1.60 40.03
C LEU A 255 -8.86 2.98 39.58
N GLU A 256 -9.94 3.03 38.79
CA GLU A 256 -10.55 4.28 38.39
C GLU A 256 -12.02 4.29 38.81
N LYS A 257 -12.45 5.43 39.34
CA LYS A 257 -13.84 5.63 39.74
C LYS A 257 -14.61 6.23 38.58
N ASN A 258 -15.57 5.48 38.06
CA ASN A 258 -16.47 5.94 37.00
C ASN A 258 -17.89 6.07 37.56
N GLY A 259 -18.19 7.24 38.13
CA GLY A 259 -19.44 7.50 38.85
C GLY A 259 -19.56 6.66 40.13
N THR A 260 -20.52 5.73 40.16
CA THR A 260 -20.73 4.77 41.26
C THR A 260 -20.03 3.42 41.05
N SER A 261 -19.47 3.18 39.86
CA SER A 261 -18.76 1.95 39.49
C SER A 261 -17.25 2.13 39.54
N TRP A 262 -16.52 1.03 39.74
CA TRP A 262 -15.06 1.00 39.69
C TRP A 262 -14.61 0.22 38.47
N SER A 263 -13.86 0.87 37.56
CA SER A 263 -13.08 0.16 36.57
C SER A 263 -11.79 -0.33 37.23
N LYS A 264 -11.55 -1.65 37.13
CA LYS A 264 -10.29 -2.26 37.57
C LYS A 264 -9.48 -2.62 36.35
N CYS A 265 -8.22 -2.21 36.34
CA CYS A 265 -7.28 -2.56 35.30
C CYS A 265 -6.12 -3.36 35.88
N MET A 266 -5.85 -4.53 35.30
CA MET A 266 -4.80 -5.45 35.72
C MET A 266 -3.80 -5.63 34.59
N CYS A 267 -2.55 -5.21 34.79
CA CYS A 267 -1.57 -5.19 33.72
C CYS A 267 -1.39 -6.49 32.93
N PRO A 268 -1.37 -7.69 33.55
CA PRO A 268 -1.22 -8.93 32.80
C PRO A 268 -2.46 -9.33 31.98
N LEU A 269 -3.64 -8.75 32.28
CA LEU A 269 -4.91 -9.13 31.67
C LEU A 269 -5.43 -8.08 30.70
N THR A 270 -5.30 -6.81 31.05
CA THR A 270 -5.89 -5.68 30.31
C THR A 270 -4.91 -5.05 29.32
N GLY A 271 -3.62 -5.38 29.43
CA GLY A 271 -2.61 -5.02 28.43
C GLY A 271 -2.55 -3.52 28.17
N ASP A 272 -2.70 -3.15 26.89
CA ASP A 272 -2.51 -1.81 26.33
C ASP A 272 -3.70 -0.83 26.51
N GLN A 273 -4.76 -1.32 27.14
CA GLN A 273 -5.97 -0.55 27.43
C GLN A 273 -5.93 0.06 28.85
N CYS A 274 -4.81 -0.08 29.53
CA CYS A 274 -4.64 0.21 30.95
C CYS A 274 -3.95 1.55 31.15
N VAL A 275 -4.57 2.64 30.70
CA VAL A 275 -3.97 3.98 30.76
C VAL A 275 -4.80 4.97 31.54
N HIS A 276 -4.11 5.77 32.34
CA HIS A 276 -4.70 6.76 33.24
C HIS A 276 -3.99 8.10 33.10
N PRO A 277 -4.72 9.23 33.23
CA PRO A 277 -4.11 10.54 33.28
C PRO A 277 -3.09 10.65 34.42
N VAL A 278 -1.97 11.26 34.10
CA VAL A 278 -0.89 11.50 35.05
C VAL A 278 -1.20 12.69 35.93
N GLY A 279 -0.78 12.64 37.18
CA GLY A 279 -0.80 13.83 38.04
C GLY A 279 0.38 13.96 38.98
N ALA A 280 0.37 15.06 39.72
CA ALA A 280 1.18 15.27 40.92
C ALA A 280 0.32 14.97 42.15
N PHE A 281 0.77 14.05 42.99
CA PHE A 281 0.07 13.64 44.21
C PHE A 281 0.87 14.10 45.45
N TYR A 282 0.18 14.46 46.53
CA TYR A 282 0.86 14.70 47.82
C TYR A 282 1.50 13.40 48.32
N SER A 283 2.51 13.51 49.18
CA SER A 283 3.27 12.40 49.77
C SER A 283 2.34 11.31 50.29
N TRP A 284 2.08 10.32 49.45
CA TRP A 284 1.51 9.07 49.90
C TRP A 284 2.69 8.19 50.26
N SER A 285 2.90 8.02 51.57
CA SER A 285 3.66 6.89 52.09
C SER A 285 3.06 5.62 51.51
N ALA A 286 3.93 4.69 51.11
CA ALA A 286 3.63 3.42 50.47
C ALA A 286 2.27 2.81 50.87
N PRO A 287 1.56 2.13 49.95
CA PRO A 287 0.34 1.41 50.28
C PRO A 287 0.55 0.59 51.56
N GLU A 288 -0.26 0.87 52.58
CA GLU A 288 -0.19 0.18 53.86
C GLU A 288 -0.27 -1.33 53.60
N PHE A 289 0.83 -2.03 53.90
CA PHE A 289 0.93 -3.46 53.66
C PHE A 289 -0.16 -4.19 54.46
N GLY A 290 -1.21 -4.65 53.78
CA GLY A 290 -2.28 -5.45 54.39
C GLY A 290 -3.67 -4.81 54.41
N GLU A 291 -3.83 -3.57 53.97
CA GLU A 291 -5.15 -2.93 53.83
C GLU A 291 -5.70 -3.04 52.39
N PRO A 292 -7.04 -3.05 52.21
CA PRO A 292 -7.64 -2.95 50.88
C PRO A 292 -7.18 -1.65 50.19
N PRO A 293 -6.99 -1.67 48.85
CA PRO A 293 -6.58 -0.48 48.11
C PRO A 293 -7.57 0.65 48.36
N LYS A 294 -7.11 1.72 49.01
CA LYS A 294 -7.88 2.95 49.19
C LYS A 294 -8.04 3.61 47.80
N PRO A 295 -9.16 4.31 47.54
CA PRO A 295 -9.30 5.11 46.33
C PRO A 295 -8.14 6.10 46.23
N ASP A 296 -7.54 6.20 45.03
CA ASP A 296 -6.47 7.16 44.80
C ASP A 296 -6.97 8.59 45.10
N PRO A 297 -6.24 9.39 45.91
CA PRO A 297 -6.64 10.77 46.18
C PRO A 297 -6.63 11.57 44.88
N PRO A 298 -7.48 12.60 44.72
CA PRO A 298 -7.44 13.43 43.51
C PRO A 298 -6.05 14.06 43.35
N PRO A 299 -5.49 14.09 42.12
CA PRO A 299 -4.20 14.73 41.88
C PRO A 299 -4.30 16.23 42.17
N ARG A 300 -3.24 16.82 42.74
CA ARG A 300 -3.13 18.28 42.94
C ARG A 300 -3.12 19.01 41.60
N PHE A 301 -2.46 18.40 40.62
CA PHE A 301 -2.35 18.90 39.26
C PHE A 301 -2.28 17.70 38.32
N GLN A 302 -3.10 17.68 37.28
CA GLN A 302 -2.98 16.71 36.20
C GLN A 302 -1.98 17.23 35.17
N ILE A 303 -1.10 16.38 34.68
CA ILE A 303 -0.15 16.74 33.64
C ILE A 303 -0.86 16.60 32.28
N PRO A 304 -1.15 17.72 31.58
CA PRO A 304 -1.94 17.67 30.34
C PRO A 304 -1.27 16.79 29.29
N GLY A 305 -2.06 15.90 28.67
CA GLY A 305 -1.61 15.05 27.58
C GLY A 305 -0.55 14.00 27.92
N LEU A 306 -0.25 13.78 29.20
CA LEU A 306 0.57 12.66 29.65
C LEU A 306 -0.30 11.59 30.31
N MET A 307 -0.16 10.37 29.80
CA MET A 307 -0.81 9.17 30.29
C MET A 307 0.21 8.26 30.96
N THR A 308 -0.21 7.43 31.89
CA THR A 308 0.60 6.35 32.47
C THR A 308 -0.18 5.05 32.45
N GLY A 309 0.53 3.95 32.28
CA GLY A 309 -0.05 2.62 32.24
C GLY A 309 0.95 1.57 32.68
N CYS A 310 0.70 0.34 32.28
CA CYS A 310 1.48 -0.80 32.72
C CYS A 310 2.95 -0.74 32.29
N LEU A 311 3.20 -0.21 31.09
CA LEU A 311 4.53 -0.07 30.53
C LEU A 311 4.78 1.36 30.03
N PRO A 312 6.01 1.89 30.15
CA PRO A 312 6.34 3.23 29.66
C PRO A 312 6.07 3.43 28.16
N LEU A 313 6.30 2.39 27.36
CA LEU A 313 6.07 2.40 25.91
C LEU A 313 4.58 2.56 25.55
N GLU A 314 3.69 1.87 26.25
CA GLU A 314 2.25 2.02 26.07
C GLU A 314 1.80 3.42 26.51
N SER A 315 2.30 3.86 27.66
CA SER A 315 1.96 5.15 28.24
C SER A 315 2.27 6.31 27.28
N ILE A 316 3.45 6.31 26.66
CA ILE A 316 3.84 7.36 25.72
C ILE A 316 3.05 7.28 24.41
N ARG A 317 2.68 6.08 23.95
CA ARG A 317 1.86 5.90 22.73
C ARG A 317 0.43 6.44 22.88
N GLN A 318 -0.10 6.42 24.11
CA GLN A 318 -1.42 6.97 24.43
C GLN A 318 -1.38 8.45 24.85
N SER A 319 -0.18 9.02 24.99
CA SER A 319 0.01 10.43 25.38
C SER A 319 -0.05 11.35 24.17
N THR A 320 -0.71 12.50 24.30
CA THR A 320 -0.72 13.57 23.27
C THR A 320 0.52 14.46 23.35
N LEU A 321 1.24 14.44 24.48
CA LEU A 321 2.46 15.22 24.74
C LEU A 321 2.25 16.74 24.72
N GLU A 322 1.02 17.22 24.88
CA GLU A 322 0.69 18.65 24.84
C GLU A 322 1.42 19.46 25.93
N CYS A 323 1.72 18.86 27.09
CA CYS A 323 2.55 19.45 28.14
C CYS A 323 3.91 19.95 27.63
N LEU A 324 4.51 19.28 26.64
CA LEU A 324 5.84 19.63 26.11
C LEU A 324 5.86 20.93 25.31
N TYR A 325 4.69 21.49 25.03
CA TYR A 325 4.51 22.75 24.30
C TYR A 325 4.08 23.91 25.21
N GLN A 326 4.05 23.69 26.53
CA GLN A 326 3.68 24.70 27.52
C GLN A 326 4.78 24.87 28.57
N GLN A 327 5.37 26.06 28.66
CA GLN A 327 6.48 26.33 29.60
C GLN A 327 6.09 26.09 31.07
N SER A 328 4.86 26.44 31.45
CA SER A 328 4.34 26.17 32.80
C SER A 328 4.36 24.68 33.13
N CYS A 329 4.05 23.81 32.18
CA CYS A 329 4.03 22.37 32.37
C CYS A 329 5.45 21.78 32.42
N ILE A 330 6.35 22.25 31.54
CA ILE A 330 7.77 21.88 31.57
C ILE A 330 8.40 22.23 32.92
N ASN A 331 8.07 23.42 33.45
CA ASN A 331 8.54 23.84 34.77
C ASN A 331 8.10 22.85 35.86
N ILE A 332 6.86 22.36 35.82
CA ILE A 332 6.36 21.35 36.76
C ILE A 332 7.16 20.05 36.65
N LEU A 333 7.36 19.54 35.43
CA LEU A 333 8.15 18.32 35.18
C LEU A 333 9.60 18.45 35.68
N SER A 334 10.20 19.63 35.54
CA SER A 334 11.57 19.91 35.98
C SER A 334 11.69 20.18 37.49
N SER A 335 10.61 20.61 38.14
CA SER A 335 10.61 21.04 39.56
C SER A 335 10.58 19.88 40.58
N GLN A 336 11.13 18.72 40.20
CA GLN A 336 11.08 17.44 40.94
C GLN A 336 11.40 17.57 42.45
N SER A 337 12.15 18.60 42.86
CA SER A 337 12.57 18.88 44.23
C SER A 337 11.69 19.83 45.06
N ASN A 338 10.76 20.60 44.46
CA ASN A 338 10.04 21.68 45.16
C ASN A 338 8.62 21.30 45.62
N ILE A 339 8.16 20.10 45.31
CA ILE A 339 6.95 19.54 45.91
C ILE A 339 7.39 18.70 47.11
N SER A 340 7.93 19.39 48.11
CA SER A 340 8.14 18.85 49.46
C SER A 340 6.78 18.37 50.03
N PRO A 341 6.78 17.31 50.87
CA PRO A 341 5.56 16.81 51.52
C PRO A 341 4.76 17.90 52.23
#